data_AF-A0A0F0KLP4-F1
#
_entry.id   AF-A0A0F0KLP4-F1
#
_cell.length_a   1.000
_cell.length_b   1.000
_cell.length_c   1.000
_cell.angle_alpha   90.00
_cell.angle_beta   90.00
_cell.angle_gamma   90.00
#
_symmetry.space_group_name_H-M   'P 1'
#
loop_
_entity.id
_entity.type
_entity.pdbx_description
1 polymer ?
#
loop_
_entity_poly.entity_id
_entity_poly.type
_entity_poly.pdbx_seq_one_letter_code
_entity_poly.pdbx_strand_id
1 'polypeptide(L)'
;MPDCTGSSPDQMVGPRLPPRHPQTTEHGGDDAVSTFRFELVATGRAAGSYYRCMEPTSNPLRALGDGGPGFCFDIDRDLFRGAGDAADGPLLIALDSNVIFDLERYGSLILDQEHIPGVDDAYREELEALGAILDLWMVRDIRFIVVPRTRHDFKKSPSPERLAARERLFQRIEDALTFQADDWGAEHQRFTWSRPVTPATRAVLDVSPGLDALMLESAWSAGVDAFLTLDAGVIKAAGAAMAPFPLVVKPTQLANRLHKLGPNPFLSGRVDHPDCLWEGGLPFGDSGKWVPLLEALFI
;
A
#
# COMPACT_ATOMS: atom_id res chain seq x y z
N MET A 1 34.30 9.50 1.65
CA MET A 1 33.40 9.61 0.49
C MET A 1 33.88 8.62 -0.54
N PRO A 2 33.16 7.51 -0.80
CA PRO A 2 33.55 6.61 -1.87
C PRO A 2 32.98 7.09 -3.21
N ASP A 3 33.83 7.04 -4.22
CA ASP A 3 33.62 7.42 -5.61
C ASP A 3 32.78 6.37 -6.35
N CYS A 4 31.71 6.79 -7.01
CA CYS A 4 30.91 5.95 -7.92
C CYS A 4 31.35 6.21 -9.37
N THR A 5 32.54 5.74 -9.75
CA THR A 5 32.93 5.65 -11.16
C THR A 5 32.50 4.31 -11.73
N GLY A 6 31.49 4.34 -12.60
CA GLY A 6 30.96 3.17 -13.28
C GLY A 6 31.97 2.51 -14.21
N SER A 7 32.07 1.18 -14.11
CA SER A 7 32.68 0.34 -15.13
C SER A 7 31.60 -0.09 -16.12
N SER A 8 31.81 0.28 -17.39
CA SER A 8 31.01 -0.09 -18.56
C SER A 8 30.85 -1.62 -18.68
N PRO A 9 29.68 -2.17 -19.04
CA PRO A 9 29.56 -3.60 -19.33
C PRO A 9 29.98 -3.87 -20.77
N ASP A 10 31.18 -4.40 -20.94
CA ASP A 10 31.59 -5.10 -22.15
C ASP A 10 30.92 -6.50 -22.17
N GLN A 11 30.20 -6.76 -23.26
CA GLN A 11 29.99 -8.05 -23.93
C GLN A 11 29.78 -9.30 -23.07
N MET A 12 28.51 -9.71 -22.92
CA MET A 12 28.16 -11.13 -22.86
C MET A 12 27.23 -11.50 -24.01
N VAL A 13 27.79 -12.22 -24.97
CA VAL A 13 27.11 -12.84 -26.11
C VAL A 13 26.35 -14.07 -25.61
N GLY A 14 25.01 -13.99 -25.60
CA GLY A 14 24.12 -15.13 -25.42
C GLY A 14 23.77 -15.81 -26.75
N PRO A 15 23.49 -17.14 -26.76
CA PRO A 15 23.31 -17.92 -27.98
C PRO A 15 21.99 -17.61 -28.70
N ARG A 16 22.06 -17.53 -30.04
CA ARG A 16 20.92 -17.34 -30.94
C ARG A 16 20.04 -18.59 -30.98
N LEU A 17 18.75 -18.43 -30.69
CA LEU A 17 17.70 -19.40 -31.01
C LEU A 17 17.37 -19.35 -32.51
N PRO A 18 17.08 -20.49 -33.16
CA PRO A 18 16.69 -20.52 -34.57
C PRO A 18 15.24 -20.05 -34.78
N PRO A 19 14.90 -19.52 -35.97
CA PRO A 19 13.56 -19.01 -36.28
C PRO A 19 12.55 -20.16 -36.43
N ARG A 20 11.36 -19.98 -35.86
CA ARG A 20 10.20 -20.85 -36.13
C ARG A 20 9.56 -20.46 -37.47
N HIS A 21 9.34 -21.45 -38.32
CA HIS A 21 8.54 -21.32 -39.55
C HIS A 21 7.08 -21.00 -39.23
N PRO A 22 6.40 -20.17 -40.04
CA PRO A 22 4.96 -19.97 -39.95
C PRO A 22 4.22 -21.16 -40.57
N GLN A 23 3.27 -21.74 -39.82
CA GLN A 23 2.25 -22.62 -40.39
C GLN A 23 1.08 -21.77 -40.88
N THR A 24 0.75 -21.95 -42.16
CA THR A 24 -0.45 -21.46 -42.82
C THR A 24 -1.65 -22.33 -42.43
N THR A 25 -2.72 -21.71 -41.95
CA THR A 25 -4.07 -22.28 -42.02
C THR A 25 -5.02 -21.23 -42.60
N GLU A 26 -5.51 -21.53 -43.81
CA GLU A 26 -6.66 -20.88 -44.43
C GLU A 26 -7.96 -21.52 -43.93
N HIS A 27 -8.98 -20.68 -43.72
CA HIS A 27 -10.45 -20.87 -43.67
C HIS A 27 -10.98 -19.83 -42.67
N GLY A 28 -11.74 -18.80 -43.02
CA GLY A 28 -12.85 -18.74 -43.96
C GLY A 28 -14.11 -18.46 -43.12
N GLY A 29 -14.58 -17.22 -43.09
CA GLY A 29 -15.77 -16.83 -42.34
C GLY A 29 -15.87 -15.32 -42.17
N ASP A 30 -16.62 -14.69 -43.07
CA ASP A 30 -17.09 -13.31 -42.96
C ASP A 30 -17.93 -13.13 -41.69
N ASP A 31 -17.54 -12.19 -40.83
CA ASP A 31 -18.47 -11.44 -39.98
C ASP A 31 -17.87 -10.07 -39.68
N ALA A 32 -18.61 -9.04 -40.09
CA ALA A 32 -18.23 -7.64 -39.93
C ALA A 32 -18.36 -7.21 -38.46
N VAL A 33 -17.25 -7.21 -37.73
CA VAL A 33 -17.13 -6.54 -36.43
C VAL A 33 -16.44 -5.19 -36.65
N SER A 34 -17.14 -4.11 -36.30
CA SER A 34 -16.64 -2.75 -36.31
C SER A 34 -15.52 -2.59 -35.28
N THR A 35 -14.27 -2.64 -35.74
CA THR A 35 -13.09 -2.35 -34.91
C THR A 35 -12.94 -0.84 -34.77
N PHE A 36 -13.27 -0.30 -33.59
CA PHE A 36 -12.86 1.05 -33.21
C PHE A 36 -11.35 1.09 -33.07
N ARG A 37 -10.68 1.76 -34.01
CA ARG A 37 -9.25 2.00 -34.02
C ARG A 37 -8.97 3.25 -33.19
N PHE A 38 -8.53 3.10 -31.95
CA PHE A 38 -7.94 4.20 -31.19
C PHE A 38 -6.53 4.45 -31.72
N GLU A 39 -6.35 5.55 -32.44
CA GLU A 39 -5.01 6.09 -32.72
C GLU A 39 -4.47 6.70 -31.42
N LEU A 40 -3.59 5.96 -30.76
CA LEU A 40 -2.77 6.47 -29.67
C LEU A 40 -1.77 7.47 -30.28
N VAL A 41 -2.08 8.77 -30.21
CA VAL A 41 -1.11 9.82 -30.52
C VAL A 41 -0.06 9.83 -29.41
N ALA A 42 1.02 9.10 -29.62
CA ALA A 42 2.21 9.15 -28.78
C ALA A 42 2.87 10.53 -28.94
N THR A 43 2.45 11.52 -28.15
CA THR A 43 3.25 12.73 -27.96
C THR A 43 4.49 12.35 -27.17
N GLY A 44 5.58 12.07 -27.88
CA GLY A 44 6.90 11.85 -27.29
C GLY A 44 7.36 13.08 -26.52
N ARG A 45 7.10 13.11 -25.21
CA ARG A 45 7.96 13.79 -24.24
C ARG A 45 8.76 12.71 -23.55
N ALA A 46 10.06 12.70 -23.78
CA ALA A 46 11.00 11.86 -23.08
C ALA A 46 10.84 12.09 -21.56
N ALA A 47 10.30 11.11 -20.85
CA ALA A 47 10.43 11.01 -19.42
C ALA A 47 11.91 10.76 -19.14
N GLY A 48 12.64 11.84 -18.87
CA GLY A 48 14.02 11.77 -18.41
C GLY A 48 14.04 10.98 -17.11
N SER A 49 14.69 9.84 -17.14
CA SER A 49 15.04 9.02 -15.98
C SER A 49 15.84 9.87 -14.98
N TYR A 50 15.15 10.35 -13.94
CA TYR A 50 15.73 11.06 -12.80
C TYR A 50 16.00 10.08 -11.65
N TYR A 51 16.63 8.92 -11.91
CA TYR A 51 17.12 8.07 -10.83
C TYR A 51 18.47 8.59 -10.35
N ARG A 52 18.43 9.58 -9.45
CA ARG A 52 19.57 9.92 -8.59
C ARG A 52 19.83 8.71 -7.69
N CYS A 53 21.08 8.25 -7.59
CA CYS A 53 21.46 7.18 -6.66
C CYS A 53 20.91 7.49 -5.26
N MET A 54 19.90 6.74 -4.80
CA MET A 54 19.36 6.89 -3.45
C MET A 54 20.43 6.47 -2.45
N GLU A 55 20.69 7.30 -1.45
CA GLU A 55 21.57 6.93 -0.34
C GLU A 55 20.99 5.71 0.42
N PRO A 56 21.81 4.75 0.88
CA PRO A 56 21.35 3.51 1.55
C PRO A 56 20.68 3.72 2.93
N THR A 57 20.36 4.95 3.31
CA THR A 57 19.76 5.32 4.60
C THR A 57 18.26 5.63 4.52
N SER A 58 17.68 5.65 3.32
CA SER A 58 16.24 5.88 3.15
C SER A 58 15.43 4.61 3.39
N ASN A 59 14.30 4.74 4.09
CA ASN A 59 13.35 3.64 4.27
C ASN A 59 12.88 3.16 2.88
N PRO A 60 13.11 1.90 2.48
CA PRO A 60 12.76 1.41 1.14
C PRO A 60 11.25 1.48 0.87
N LEU A 61 10.43 1.38 1.92
CA LEU A 61 8.98 1.53 1.81
C LEU A 61 8.55 2.95 1.41
N ARG A 62 9.46 3.93 1.46
CA ARG A 62 9.21 5.34 1.06
C ARG A 62 9.81 5.72 -0.29
N ALA A 63 10.37 4.77 -1.04
CA ALA A 63 10.88 5.04 -2.39
C ALA A 63 9.78 5.58 -3.30
N LEU A 64 10.05 6.65 -4.06
CA LEU A 64 9.11 7.23 -5.02
C LEU A 64 9.08 6.40 -6.32
N GLY A 65 7.92 6.25 -6.94
CA GLY A 65 7.83 5.78 -8.34
C GLY A 65 6.67 4.85 -8.68
N ASP A 66 6.14 4.07 -7.73
CA ASP A 66 5.55 2.77 -8.12
C ASP A 66 4.12 2.52 -7.66
N GLY A 67 3.48 3.49 -6.98
CA GLY A 67 2.12 3.37 -6.44
C GLY A 67 1.14 4.46 -6.89
N GLY A 68 1.52 5.31 -7.84
CA GLY A 68 0.76 6.49 -8.26
C GLY A 68 1.22 7.79 -7.56
N PRO A 69 0.40 8.85 -7.57
CA PRO A 69 0.74 10.13 -6.94
C PRO A 69 0.84 10.01 -5.41
N GLY A 70 1.97 10.43 -4.84
CA GLY A 70 2.23 10.47 -3.40
C GLY A 70 1.58 11.66 -2.70
N PHE A 71 1.79 11.77 -1.39
CA PHE A 71 1.24 12.80 -0.51
C PHE A 71 2.27 13.83 -0.11
N CYS A 72 1.82 15.07 -0.05
CA CYS A 72 2.61 16.18 0.46
C CYS A 72 2.51 16.19 1.97
N PHE A 73 3.62 15.99 2.68
CA PHE A 73 3.58 15.71 4.11
C PHE A 73 3.32 16.95 4.97
N ASP A 74 3.65 18.14 4.45
CA ASP A 74 3.46 19.42 5.16
C ASP A 74 2.00 19.81 5.37
N ILE A 75 1.07 19.27 4.57
CA ILE A 75 -0.36 19.56 4.75
C ILE A 75 -0.89 19.01 6.09
N ASP A 76 -0.36 17.88 6.55
CA ASP A 76 -0.77 17.22 7.77
C ASP A 76 0.35 16.34 8.33
N ARG A 77 1.37 16.97 8.91
CA ARG A 77 2.49 16.26 9.55
C ARG A 77 2.06 15.31 10.67
N ASP A 78 0.89 15.54 11.26
CA ASP A 78 0.31 14.67 12.28
C ASP A 78 -0.34 13.41 11.71
N LEU A 79 -0.67 13.36 10.42
CA LEU A 79 -1.04 12.14 9.71
C LEU A 79 0.22 11.38 9.27
N PHE A 80 1.19 12.08 8.69
CA PHE A 80 2.43 11.49 8.15
C PHE A 80 3.53 11.33 9.20
N ARG A 81 3.19 10.80 10.38
CA ARG A 81 4.09 10.71 11.55
C ARG A 81 5.30 9.82 11.30
N GLY A 82 5.14 8.82 10.44
CA GLY A 82 6.20 7.88 10.07
C GLY A 82 7.21 8.49 9.11
N ALA A 83 6.90 9.60 8.44
CA ALA A 83 7.78 10.23 7.46
C ALA A 83 9.03 10.84 8.09
N GLY A 84 8.94 11.35 9.32
CA GLY A 84 10.03 12.13 9.92
C GLY A 84 10.40 13.31 9.02
N ASP A 85 11.69 13.46 8.73
CA ASP A 85 12.22 14.52 7.85
C ASP A 85 12.20 14.14 6.36
N ALA A 86 11.53 13.04 6.00
CA ALA A 86 11.41 12.67 4.60
C ALA A 86 10.71 13.78 3.82
N ALA A 87 11.15 13.96 2.58
CA ALA A 87 10.34 14.61 1.58
C ALA A 87 9.02 13.83 1.44
N ASP A 88 7.96 14.57 1.15
CA ASP A 88 6.85 14.18 0.28
C ASP A 88 7.00 12.76 -0.32
N GLY A 89 5.98 11.92 -0.16
CA GLY A 89 6.02 10.53 -0.64
C GLY A 89 4.78 9.70 -0.32
N PRO A 90 4.88 8.35 -0.30
CA PRO A 90 3.74 7.48 -0.06
C PRO A 90 3.20 7.59 1.37
N LEU A 91 1.91 7.28 1.53
CA LEU A 91 1.30 7.04 2.83
C LEU A 91 1.47 5.58 3.23
N LEU A 92 2.15 5.31 4.34
CA LEU A 92 2.37 3.95 4.84
C LEU A 92 1.33 3.60 5.91
N ILE A 93 0.54 2.56 5.68
CA ILE A 93 -0.51 2.11 6.61
C ILE A 93 -0.24 0.68 7.04
N ALA A 94 0.00 0.46 8.33
CA ALA A 94 0.01 -0.89 8.90
C ALA A 94 -1.42 -1.38 9.16
N LEU A 95 -1.69 -2.65 8.85
CA LEU A 95 -2.97 -3.30 9.11
C LEU A 95 -2.91 -4.22 10.33
N ASP A 96 -3.87 -4.06 11.24
CA ASP A 96 -4.13 -5.01 12.31
C ASP A 96 -4.83 -6.28 11.77
N SER A 97 -4.80 -7.37 12.54
CA SER A 97 -5.40 -8.65 12.16
C SER A 97 -6.91 -8.54 11.96
N ASN A 98 -7.61 -7.76 12.78
CA ASN A 98 -9.06 -7.54 12.64
C ASN A 98 -9.42 -6.93 11.28
N VAL A 99 -8.72 -5.89 10.85
CA VAL A 99 -8.94 -5.25 9.54
C VAL A 99 -8.70 -6.25 8.41
N ILE A 100 -7.67 -7.09 8.50
CA ILE A 100 -7.38 -8.10 7.47
C ILE A 100 -8.50 -9.14 7.39
N PHE A 101 -9.06 -9.57 8.53
CA PHE A 101 -10.21 -10.46 8.53
C PHE A 101 -11.48 -9.80 8.00
N ASP A 102 -11.63 -8.50 8.18
CA ASP A 102 -12.76 -7.76 7.62
C ASP A 102 -12.65 -7.64 6.11
N LEU A 103 -11.44 -7.41 5.58
CA LEU A 103 -11.16 -7.47 4.16
C LEU A 103 -11.44 -8.87 3.59
N GLU A 104 -11.00 -9.93 4.26
CA GLU A 104 -11.33 -11.30 3.84
C GLU A 104 -12.83 -11.53 3.75
N ARG A 105 -13.55 -11.13 4.79
CA ARG A 105 -14.96 -11.48 4.97
C ARG A 105 -15.91 -10.63 4.15
N TYR A 106 -15.60 -9.34 4.00
CA TYR A 106 -16.49 -8.34 3.45
C TYR A 106 -15.90 -7.63 2.24
N GLY A 107 -14.67 -7.94 1.82
CA GLY A 107 -13.96 -7.18 0.80
C GLY A 107 -14.71 -7.01 -0.51
N SER A 108 -15.36 -8.07 -1.03
CA SER A 108 -16.20 -7.95 -2.24
C SER A 108 -17.35 -6.96 -2.05
N LEU A 109 -18.10 -7.08 -0.95
CA LEU A 109 -19.21 -6.18 -0.63
C LEU A 109 -18.75 -4.74 -0.41
N ILE A 110 -17.58 -4.55 0.21
CA ILE A 110 -16.97 -3.23 0.43
C ILE A 110 -16.65 -2.58 -0.93
N LEU A 111 -16.06 -3.32 -1.86
CA LEU A 111 -15.69 -2.81 -3.19
C LEU A 111 -16.90 -2.55 -4.09
N ASP A 112 -17.90 -3.41 -4.03
CA ASP A 112 -19.13 -3.26 -4.82
C ASP A 112 -20.07 -2.19 -4.21
N GLN A 113 -19.69 -1.59 -3.09
CA GLN A 113 -20.49 -0.63 -2.32
C GLN A 113 -21.88 -1.20 -1.98
N GLU A 114 -21.94 -2.51 -1.72
CA GLU A 114 -23.17 -3.25 -1.45
C GLU A 114 -23.54 -3.22 0.04
N HIS A 115 -24.81 -3.50 0.32
CA HIS A 115 -25.28 -3.63 1.70
C HIS A 115 -24.66 -4.85 2.39
N ILE A 116 -23.96 -4.62 3.50
CA ILE A 116 -23.34 -5.69 4.30
C ILE A 116 -24.37 -6.24 5.30
N PRO A 117 -24.85 -7.48 5.13
CA PRO A 117 -25.91 -8.02 5.98
C PRO A 117 -25.38 -8.43 7.36
N GLY A 118 -26.20 -8.20 8.40
CA GLY A 118 -25.96 -8.75 9.73
C GLY A 118 -24.87 -8.04 10.56
N VAL A 119 -24.48 -6.83 10.17
CA VAL A 119 -23.62 -5.94 10.97
C VAL A 119 -24.44 -4.76 11.52
N ASP A 120 -24.06 -4.25 12.69
CA ASP A 120 -24.67 -3.04 13.24
C ASP A 120 -24.22 -1.78 12.48
N ASP A 121 -24.93 -0.67 12.71
CA ASP A 121 -24.70 0.59 11.97
C ASP A 121 -23.31 1.17 12.21
N ALA A 122 -22.81 1.09 13.45
CA ALA A 122 -21.50 1.65 13.80
C ALA A 122 -20.37 0.84 13.15
N TYR A 123 -20.51 -0.48 13.12
CA TYR A 123 -19.53 -1.34 12.46
C TYR A 123 -19.60 -1.22 10.93
N ARG A 124 -20.81 -1.09 10.37
CA ARG A 124 -21.01 -0.83 8.94
C ARG A 124 -20.30 0.46 8.50
N GLU A 125 -20.38 1.52 9.29
CA GLU A 125 -19.69 2.79 9.01
C GLU A 125 -18.16 2.59 8.91
N GLU A 126 -17.57 1.74 9.75
CA GLU A 126 -16.13 1.42 9.67
C GLU A 126 -15.77 0.64 8.40
N LEU A 127 -16.65 -0.27 7.95
CA LEU A 127 -16.45 -1.04 6.70
C LEU A 127 -16.60 -0.14 5.46
N GLU A 128 -17.57 0.77 5.46
CA GLU A 128 -17.73 1.80 4.43
C GLU A 128 -16.51 2.73 4.37
N ALA A 129 -15.99 3.15 5.52
CA ALA A 129 -14.78 3.95 5.58
C ALA A 129 -13.53 3.19 5.10
N LEU A 130 -13.44 1.89 5.36
CA LEU A 130 -12.38 1.03 4.82
C LEU A 130 -12.45 0.98 3.29
N GLY A 131 -13.66 0.85 2.73
CA GLY A 131 -13.90 0.95 1.28
C GLY A 131 -13.42 2.27 0.69
N ALA A 132 -13.76 3.39 1.33
CA ALA A 132 -13.26 4.69 0.91
C ALA A 132 -11.72 4.76 0.92
N ILE A 133 -11.05 4.19 1.92
CA ILE A 133 -9.57 4.16 1.96
C ILE A 133 -9.02 3.31 0.79
N LEU A 134 -9.65 2.19 0.45
CA LEU A 134 -9.29 1.37 -0.71
C LEU A 134 -9.51 2.12 -2.03
N ASP A 135 -10.64 2.81 -2.18
CA ASP A 135 -10.93 3.65 -3.35
C ASP A 135 -9.86 4.74 -3.53
N LEU A 136 -9.39 5.34 -2.43
CA LEU A 136 -8.30 6.31 -2.48
C LEU A 136 -6.98 5.67 -2.89
N TRP A 137 -6.69 4.46 -2.39
CA TRP A 137 -5.51 3.69 -2.78
C TRP A 137 -5.45 3.43 -4.29
N MET A 138 -6.60 3.31 -4.96
CA MET A 138 -6.65 3.16 -6.43
C MET A 138 -6.07 4.37 -7.19
N VAL A 139 -6.08 5.56 -6.58
CA VAL A 139 -5.68 6.82 -7.23
C VAL A 139 -4.48 7.50 -6.54
N ARG A 140 -3.95 6.92 -5.46
CA ARG A 140 -2.84 7.46 -4.65
C ARG A 140 -1.83 6.40 -4.26
N ASP A 141 -0.60 6.84 -3.97
CA ASP A 141 0.45 5.98 -3.42
C ASP A 141 0.22 5.76 -1.91
N ILE A 142 -0.71 4.85 -1.63
CA ILE A 142 -0.93 4.27 -0.30
C ILE A 142 -0.30 2.87 -0.29
N ARG A 143 0.47 2.56 0.73
CA ARG A 143 1.16 1.27 0.88
C ARG A 143 0.67 0.61 2.13
N PHE A 144 -0.14 -0.44 1.95
CA PHE A 144 -0.57 -1.28 3.05
C PHE A 144 0.54 -2.24 3.45
N ILE A 145 0.78 -2.32 4.76
CA ILE A 145 1.86 -3.11 5.35
C ILE A 145 1.22 -4.07 6.34
N VAL A 146 1.29 -5.36 6.06
CA VAL A 146 1.05 -6.37 7.07
C VAL A 146 2.34 -6.55 7.85
N VAL A 147 2.32 -6.21 9.14
CA VAL A 147 3.52 -6.38 9.97
C VAL A 147 3.70 -7.86 10.34
N PRO A 148 4.94 -8.41 10.36
CA PRO A 148 5.16 -9.84 10.57
C PRO A 148 4.54 -10.39 11.86
N ARG A 149 4.43 -9.56 12.91
CA ARG A 149 3.86 -9.96 14.19
C ARG A 149 2.35 -10.22 14.13
N THR A 150 1.63 -9.62 13.18
CA THR A 150 0.19 -9.87 12.95
C THR A 150 -0.09 -11.32 12.55
N ARG A 151 0.89 -12.00 11.92
CA ARG A 151 0.81 -13.43 11.56
C ARG A 151 0.79 -14.36 12.78
N HIS A 152 1.29 -13.90 13.92
CA HIS A 152 1.39 -14.67 15.15
C HIS A 152 0.30 -14.30 16.19
N ASP A 153 -0.65 -13.46 15.81
CA ASP A 153 -1.74 -13.07 16.70
C ASP A 153 -2.77 -14.21 16.85
N PHE A 154 -2.55 -15.03 17.89
CA PHE A 154 -3.42 -16.13 18.27
C PHE A 154 -3.72 -16.11 19.77
N LYS A 155 -5.00 -16.07 20.13
CA LYS A 155 -5.45 -16.27 21.52
C LYS A 155 -5.19 -17.69 22.04
N LYS A 156 -5.12 -18.69 21.15
CA LYS A 156 -4.84 -20.11 21.44
C LYS A 156 -4.04 -20.71 20.28
N SER A 157 -3.10 -21.61 20.57
CA SER A 157 -2.33 -22.30 19.54
C SER A 157 -3.25 -22.94 18.49
N PRO A 158 -3.29 -22.41 17.26
CA PRO A 158 -4.13 -22.94 16.19
C PRO A 158 -3.64 -24.32 15.73
N SER A 159 -4.53 -25.08 15.06
CA SER A 159 -4.09 -26.30 14.38
C SER A 159 -3.17 -25.95 13.20
N PRO A 160 -2.28 -26.88 12.77
CA PRO A 160 -1.42 -26.67 11.60
C PRO A 160 -2.19 -26.28 10.33
N GLU A 161 -3.38 -26.85 10.12
CA GLU A 161 -4.24 -26.51 8.98
C GLU A 161 -4.75 -25.06 9.04
N ARG A 162 -5.13 -24.58 10.23
CA ARG A 162 -5.57 -23.19 10.44
C ARG A 162 -4.41 -22.22 10.28
N LEU A 163 -3.20 -22.59 10.71
CA LEU A 163 -1.99 -21.80 10.44
C LEU A 163 -1.76 -21.66 8.94
N ALA A 164 -1.79 -22.76 8.21
CA ALA A 164 -1.56 -22.74 6.77
C ALA A 164 -2.65 -21.98 6.01
N ALA A 165 -3.92 -22.08 6.42
CA ALA A 165 -5.01 -21.31 5.84
C ALA A 165 -4.85 -19.81 6.09
N ARG A 166 -4.48 -19.43 7.31
CA ARG A 166 -4.22 -18.03 7.67
C ARG A 166 -3.02 -17.49 6.90
N GLU A 167 -1.90 -18.21 6.85
CA GLU A 167 -0.73 -17.76 6.09
C GLU A 167 -1.08 -17.47 4.62
N ARG A 168 -1.87 -18.36 3.99
CA ARG A 168 -2.37 -18.12 2.62
C ARG A 168 -3.25 -16.87 2.52
N LEU A 169 -4.10 -16.61 3.50
CA LEU A 169 -4.91 -15.39 3.53
C LEU A 169 -4.02 -14.15 3.58
N PHE A 170 -3.08 -14.10 4.52
CA PHE A 170 -2.17 -12.99 4.69
C PHE A 170 -1.37 -12.73 3.41
N GLN A 171 -0.79 -13.78 2.83
CA GLN A 171 -0.06 -13.67 1.56
C GLN A 171 -0.94 -13.11 0.43
N ARG A 172 -2.19 -13.58 0.29
CA ARG A 172 -3.09 -13.06 -0.77
C ARG A 172 -3.42 -11.59 -0.59
N ILE A 173 -3.74 -11.18 0.64
CA ILE A 173 -4.07 -9.78 0.93
C ILE A 173 -2.84 -8.90 0.73
N GLU A 174 -1.66 -9.36 1.13
CA GLU A 174 -0.40 -8.68 0.87
C GLU A 174 -0.15 -8.57 -0.63
N ASP A 175 -0.22 -9.66 -1.40
CA ASP A 175 -0.01 -9.66 -2.84
C ASP A 175 -0.98 -8.68 -3.55
N ALA A 176 -2.24 -8.66 -3.12
CA ALA A 176 -3.24 -7.75 -3.65
C ALA A 176 -2.98 -6.27 -3.33
N LEU A 177 -2.75 -5.97 -2.05
CA LEU A 177 -2.62 -4.60 -1.58
C LEU A 177 -1.21 -4.04 -1.79
N THR A 178 -0.24 -4.90 -2.09
CA THR A 178 1.12 -4.44 -2.39
C THR A 178 1.29 -3.98 -3.82
N PHE A 179 0.40 -4.26 -4.78
CA PHE A 179 0.59 -4.00 -6.24
C PHE A 179 1.66 -2.93 -6.56
N GLN A 180 2.77 -3.40 -7.12
CA GLN A 180 3.98 -2.63 -7.42
C GLN A 180 4.28 -2.83 -8.90
N ALA A 181 4.46 -1.74 -9.64
CA ALA A 181 4.94 -1.85 -11.01
C ALA A 181 6.39 -2.39 -11.08
N ASP A 182 7.18 -2.22 -10.02
CA ASP A 182 8.57 -2.64 -9.90
C ASP A 182 8.80 -3.58 -8.70
N ASP A 183 9.74 -4.53 -8.85
CA ASP A 183 10.15 -5.47 -7.81
C ASP A 183 10.93 -4.75 -6.70
N TRP A 184 10.28 -4.45 -5.57
CA TRP A 184 10.91 -3.87 -4.38
C TRP A 184 11.75 -4.88 -3.57
N GLY A 185 12.08 -6.04 -4.15
CA GLY A 185 12.72 -7.15 -3.49
C GLY A 185 11.77 -7.93 -2.59
N ALA A 186 12.29 -9.03 -2.03
CA ALA A 186 11.52 -9.91 -1.19
C ALA A 186 11.05 -9.19 0.10
N GLU A 187 9.85 -9.54 0.60
CA GLU A 187 9.20 -8.88 1.75
C GLU A 187 10.12 -8.76 2.98
N HIS A 188 10.94 -9.77 3.26
CA HIS A 188 11.92 -9.76 4.35
C HIS A 188 13.00 -8.67 4.20
N GLN A 189 13.29 -8.24 2.97
CA GLN A 189 14.22 -7.16 2.67
C GLN A 189 13.60 -5.79 2.97
N ARG A 190 12.27 -5.66 2.89
CA ARG A 190 11.52 -4.42 3.19
C ARG A 190 11.62 -4.02 4.66
N PHE A 191 11.77 -5.02 5.54
CA PHE A 191 11.96 -4.83 6.99
C PHE A 191 13.44 -4.87 7.42
N THR A 192 14.40 -4.84 6.48
CA THR A 192 15.83 -4.72 6.84
C THR A 192 16.14 -3.34 7.43
N TRP A 193 15.38 -2.33 7.01
CA TRP A 193 15.35 -1.04 7.66
C TRP A 193 14.48 -1.12 8.93
N SER A 194 14.99 -0.61 10.04
CA SER A 194 14.26 -0.56 11.31
C SER A 194 14.54 0.74 12.04
N ARG A 195 13.47 1.43 12.43
CA ARG A 195 13.56 2.60 13.30
C ARG A 195 13.92 2.20 14.72
N PRO A 196 14.96 2.78 15.34
CA PRO A 196 15.32 2.48 16.71
C PRO A 196 14.19 2.87 17.67
N VAL A 197 13.95 2.04 18.69
CA VAL A 197 12.94 2.33 19.74
C VAL A 197 13.50 3.39 20.68
N THR A 198 12.85 4.56 20.73
CA THR A 198 13.21 5.64 21.66
C THR A 198 12.57 5.43 23.04
N PRO A 199 13.02 6.13 24.10
CA PRO A 199 12.34 6.08 25.40
C PRO A 199 10.87 6.50 25.35
N ALA A 200 10.52 7.49 24.52
CA ALA A 200 9.15 7.93 24.33
C ALA A 200 8.30 6.87 23.62
N THR A 201 8.85 6.23 22.58
CA THR A 201 8.23 5.08 21.91
C THR A 201 7.99 3.94 22.90
N ARG A 202 9.01 3.61 23.71
CA ARG A 202 8.93 2.53 24.70
C ARG A 202 7.83 2.77 25.73
N ALA A 203 7.65 4.01 26.20
CA ALA A 203 6.56 4.34 27.11
C ALA A 203 5.16 4.04 26.53
N VAL A 204 4.96 4.22 25.21
CA VAL A 204 3.70 3.86 24.52
C VAL A 204 3.55 2.35 24.38
N LEU A 205 4.64 1.65 24.07
CA LEU A 205 4.63 0.19 23.95
C LEU A 205 4.37 -0.49 25.30
N ASP A 206 4.94 0.04 26.39
CA ASP A 206 4.81 -0.52 27.75
C ASP A 206 3.38 -0.41 28.31
N VAL A 207 2.58 0.56 27.86
CA VAL A 207 1.15 0.66 28.23
C VAL A 207 0.24 -0.24 27.39
N SER A 208 0.76 -0.79 26.29
CA SER A 208 0.01 -1.68 25.41
C SER A 208 0.20 -3.13 25.86
N PRO A 209 -0.87 -3.93 25.98
CA PRO A 209 -0.76 -5.28 26.52
C PRO A 209 -0.20 -6.27 25.48
N GLY A 210 0.85 -7.02 25.86
CA GLY A 210 1.22 -8.29 25.23
C GLY A 210 1.48 -8.21 23.72
N LEU A 211 0.63 -8.87 22.93
CA LEU A 211 0.77 -8.98 21.47
C LEU A 211 0.57 -7.63 20.76
N ASP A 212 -0.28 -6.76 21.29
CA ASP A 212 -0.56 -5.45 20.70
C ASP A 212 0.69 -4.56 20.71
N ALA A 213 1.47 -4.60 21.80
CA ALA A 213 2.74 -3.91 21.88
C ALA A 213 3.72 -4.39 20.80
N LEU A 214 3.77 -5.69 20.51
CA LEU A 214 4.65 -6.25 19.48
C LEU A 214 4.22 -5.84 18.06
N MET A 215 2.92 -5.74 17.80
CA MET A 215 2.39 -5.24 16.53
C MET A 215 2.72 -3.76 16.34
N LEU A 216 2.47 -2.95 17.36
CA LEU A 216 2.80 -1.52 17.37
C LEU A 216 4.31 -1.27 17.25
N GLU A 217 5.15 -2.07 17.89
CA GLU A 217 6.60 -2.01 17.75
C GLU A 217 7.04 -2.32 16.31
N SER A 218 6.40 -3.30 15.67
CA SER A 218 6.69 -3.66 14.28
C SER A 218 6.27 -2.55 13.31
N ALA A 219 5.11 -1.94 13.55
CA ALA A 219 4.62 -0.79 12.79
C ALA A 219 5.57 0.42 12.94
N TRP A 220 5.99 0.73 14.17
CA TRP A 220 7.00 1.73 14.45
C TRP A 220 8.31 1.46 13.71
N SER A 221 8.79 0.22 13.79
CA SER A 221 10.06 -0.20 13.19
C SER A 221 10.04 -0.06 11.67
N ALA A 222 8.91 -0.36 11.03
CA ALA A 222 8.69 -0.17 9.60
C ALA A 222 8.51 1.31 9.20
N GLY A 223 8.37 2.21 10.18
CA GLY A 223 8.24 3.64 9.96
C GLY A 223 6.91 4.02 9.32
N VAL A 224 5.84 3.30 9.65
CA VAL A 224 4.50 3.57 9.11
C VAL A 224 3.92 4.88 9.64
N ASP A 225 3.01 5.47 8.87
CA ASP A 225 2.33 6.72 9.21
C ASP A 225 1.11 6.47 10.09
N ALA A 226 0.33 5.44 9.74
CA ALA A 226 -0.86 5.03 10.47
C ALA A 226 -0.86 3.53 10.77
N PHE A 227 -1.49 3.15 11.88
CA PHE A 227 -1.82 1.77 12.22
C PHE A 227 -3.33 1.65 12.34
N LEU A 228 -3.93 0.86 11.45
CA LEU A 228 -5.39 0.73 11.31
C LEU A 228 -5.88 -0.44 12.15
N THR A 229 -6.78 -0.17 13.10
CA THR A 229 -7.34 -1.18 14.01
C THR A 229 -8.76 -0.81 14.43
N LEU A 230 -9.58 -1.83 14.72
CA LEU A 230 -10.88 -1.66 15.37
C LEU A 230 -10.82 -1.85 16.89
N ASP A 231 -9.68 -2.25 17.44
CA ASP A 231 -9.53 -2.50 18.87
C ASP A 231 -9.44 -1.19 19.67
N ALA A 232 -10.51 -0.89 20.40
CA ALA A 232 -10.60 0.31 21.24
C ALA A 232 -9.56 0.34 22.37
N GLY A 233 -9.10 -0.82 22.84
CA GLY A 233 -8.03 -0.95 23.83
C GLY A 233 -6.69 -0.50 23.26
N VAL A 234 -6.35 -0.95 22.05
CA VAL A 234 -5.13 -0.55 21.33
C VAL A 234 -5.14 0.95 21.03
N ILE A 235 -6.26 1.47 20.51
CA ILE A 235 -6.44 2.91 20.25
C ILE A 235 -6.28 3.72 21.54
N LYS A 236 -6.89 3.28 22.63
CA LYS A 236 -6.80 3.97 23.92
C LYS A 236 -5.37 3.95 24.47
N ALA A 237 -4.68 2.82 24.39
CA ALA A 237 -3.30 2.67 24.86
C ALA A 237 -2.34 3.59 24.09
N ALA A 238 -2.53 3.71 22.78
CA ALA A 238 -1.72 4.57 21.91
C ALA A 238 -2.21 6.04 21.84
N GLY A 239 -3.33 6.39 22.50
CA GLY A 239 -3.96 7.70 22.34
C GLY A 239 -3.11 8.90 22.79
N ALA A 240 -2.13 8.68 23.68
CA ALA A 240 -1.16 9.70 24.10
C ALA A 240 0.11 9.76 23.22
N ALA A 241 0.23 8.86 22.24
CA ALA A 241 1.39 8.80 21.38
C ALA A 241 1.46 10.01 20.45
N MET A 242 2.62 10.66 20.43
CA MET A 242 2.90 11.79 19.56
C MET A 242 3.79 11.37 18.39
N ALA A 243 3.88 12.21 17.37
CA ALA A 243 4.87 12.04 16.32
C ALA A 243 6.28 11.88 16.93
N PRO A 244 7.10 10.95 16.40
CA PRO A 244 6.91 10.26 15.12
C PRO A 244 6.25 8.87 15.27
N PHE A 245 5.55 8.58 16.38
CA PHE A 245 4.85 7.31 16.57
C PHE A 245 3.64 7.21 15.63
N PRO A 246 3.37 6.04 15.00
CA PRO A 246 2.25 5.90 14.08
C PRO A 246 0.92 6.38 14.67
N LEU A 247 0.09 6.99 13.83
CA LEU A 247 -1.27 7.34 14.20
C LEU A 247 -2.10 6.06 14.30
N VAL A 248 -2.47 5.65 15.52
CA VAL A 248 -3.29 4.46 15.78
C VAL A 248 -4.77 4.85 15.76
N VAL A 249 -5.51 4.40 14.74
CA VAL A 249 -6.86 4.89 14.45
C VAL A 249 -7.75 3.81 13.83
N LYS A 250 -9.07 4.07 13.87
CA LYS A 250 -10.07 3.31 13.12
C LYS A 250 -10.16 3.74 11.65
N PRO A 251 -10.73 2.90 10.75
CA PRO A 251 -11.07 3.27 9.37
C PRO A 251 -11.79 4.62 9.25
N THR A 252 -12.87 4.85 9.98
CA THR A 252 -13.65 6.10 9.89
C THR A 252 -12.81 7.33 10.27
N GLN A 253 -11.92 7.20 11.26
CA GLN A 253 -11.05 8.29 11.67
C GLN A 253 -10.00 8.63 10.60
N LEU A 254 -9.41 7.61 9.97
CA LEU A 254 -8.42 7.80 8.91
C LEU A 254 -9.08 8.35 7.64
N ALA A 255 -10.19 7.77 7.20
CA ALA A 255 -10.94 8.22 6.02
C ALA A 255 -11.35 9.70 6.15
N ASN A 256 -11.88 10.10 7.31
CA ASN A 256 -12.24 11.49 7.58
C ASN A 256 -11.04 12.45 7.55
N ARG A 257 -9.85 11.98 7.93
CA ARG A 257 -8.63 12.78 7.89
C ARG A 257 -8.11 12.93 6.46
N LEU A 258 -8.10 11.83 5.70
CA LEU A 258 -7.73 11.82 4.28
C LEU A 258 -8.67 12.68 3.43
N HIS A 259 -9.98 12.68 3.72
CA HIS A 259 -10.95 13.53 3.04
C HIS A 259 -10.64 15.03 3.20
N LYS A 260 -10.05 15.44 4.32
CA LYS A 260 -9.70 16.85 4.59
C LYS A 260 -8.44 17.32 3.86
N LEU A 261 -7.66 16.42 3.27
CA LEU A 261 -6.41 16.76 2.57
C LEU A 261 -6.62 17.40 1.19
N GLY A 262 -7.84 17.43 0.67
CA GLY A 262 -8.11 18.08 -0.61
C GLY A 262 -9.58 18.09 -0.99
N PRO A 263 -9.96 18.88 -2.02
CA PRO A 263 -11.35 19.02 -2.46
C PRO A 263 -11.86 17.80 -3.24
N ASN A 264 -10.96 16.95 -3.76
CA ASN A 264 -11.29 15.74 -4.53
C ASN A 264 -10.19 14.67 -4.39
N PRO A 265 -9.92 14.15 -3.18
CA PRO A 265 -8.89 13.13 -2.99
C PRO A 265 -9.23 11.86 -3.80
N PHE A 266 -10.51 11.55 -3.95
CA PHE A 266 -11.00 10.33 -4.61
C PHE A 266 -11.14 10.43 -6.14
N LEU A 267 -11.35 11.64 -6.70
CA LEU A 267 -11.56 11.82 -8.16
C LEU A 267 -10.31 12.29 -8.93
N SER A 268 -9.39 12.98 -8.26
CA SER A 268 -8.20 13.56 -8.92
C SER A 268 -6.92 13.42 -8.13
N GLY A 269 -7.00 12.97 -6.86
CA GLY A 269 -5.86 12.93 -5.96
C GLY A 269 -5.23 14.29 -5.67
N ARG A 270 -5.89 15.42 -5.98
CA ARG A 270 -5.28 16.73 -5.82
C ARG A 270 -5.22 17.16 -4.36
N VAL A 271 -4.01 17.53 -3.94
CA VAL A 271 -3.72 18.24 -2.70
C VAL A 271 -3.29 19.65 -3.10
N ASP A 272 -4.02 20.67 -2.66
CA ASP A 272 -3.72 22.08 -2.98
C ASP A 272 -2.65 22.58 -2.02
N HIS A 273 -1.39 22.56 -2.46
CA HIS A 273 -0.26 23.05 -1.68
C HIS A 273 0.85 23.58 -2.61
N PRO A 274 1.35 24.82 -2.41
CA PRO A 274 2.14 25.56 -3.40
C PRO A 274 3.52 24.97 -3.73
N ASP A 275 4.00 24.02 -2.93
CA ASP A 275 5.26 23.31 -3.14
C ASP A 275 5.07 21.79 -3.33
N CYS A 276 3.82 21.35 -3.57
CA CYS A 276 3.48 19.95 -3.63
C CYS A 276 3.93 19.30 -4.95
N LEU A 277 4.77 18.27 -4.85
CA LEU A 277 5.29 17.55 -6.01
C LEU A 277 4.17 16.87 -6.85
N TRP A 278 2.97 16.73 -6.28
CA TRP A 278 1.79 16.10 -6.89
C TRP A 278 0.58 17.03 -7.04
N GLU A 279 0.78 18.34 -7.15
CA GLU A 279 -0.32 19.31 -7.45
C GLU A 279 -1.06 18.96 -8.77
N GLY A 280 -0.36 18.33 -9.70
CA GLY A 280 -0.91 17.72 -10.91
C GLY A 280 -1.42 16.30 -10.67
N GLY A 281 -2.72 16.14 -10.38
CA GLY A 281 -3.37 14.84 -10.34
C GLY A 281 -3.29 14.09 -11.67
N LEU A 282 -3.24 12.75 -11.62
CA LEU A 282 -3.48 11.93 -12.80
C LEU A 282 -5.00 11.79 -13.00
N PRO A 283 -5.53 11.98 -14.22
CA PRO A 283 -6.97 11.93 -14.47
C PRO A 283 -7.57 10.51 -14.37
N PHE A 284 -6.72 9.48 -14.29
CA PHE A 284 -7.13 8.08 -14.22
C PHE A 284 -6.35 7.38 -13.10
N GLY A 285 -7.07 6.63 -12.25
CA GLY A 285 -6.46 5.73 -11.27
C GLY A 285 -5.64 4.63 -11.95
N ASP A 286 -4.74 4.04 -11.20
CA ASP A 286 -3.93 2.93 -11.70
C ASP A 286 -4.81 1.68 -11.84
N SER A 287 -5.24 1.40 -13.08
CA SER A 287 -6.10 0.26 -13.36
C SER A 287 -5.42 -1.09 -13.07
N GLY A 288 -4.10 -1.12 -12.96
CA GLY A 288 -3.33 -2.33 -12.62
C GLY A 288 -3.62 -2.85 -11.21
N LYS A 289 -4.04 -1.98 -10.29
CA LYS A 289 -4.37 -2.34 -8.90
C LYS A 289 -5.68 -3.13 -8.76
N TRP A 290 -6.60 -3.02 -9.73
CA TRP A 290 -7.93 -3.66 -9.63
C TRP A 290 -7.85 -5.18 -9.70
N VAL A 291 -7.09 -5.72 -10.65
CA VAL A 291 -7.09 -7.17 -10.94
C VAL A 291 -6.60 -7.99 -9.73
N PRO A 292 -5.44 -7.69 -9.12
CA PRO A 292 -4.96 -8.44 -7.96
C PRO A 292 -5.89 -8.31 -6.75
N LEU A 293 -6.49 -7.13 -6.55
CA LEU A 293 -7.43 -6.89 -5.46
C LEU A 293 -8.69 -7.74 -5.61
N LEU A 294 -9.30 -7.74 -6.80
CA LEU A 294 -10.48 -8.56 -7.06
C LEU A 294 -10.15 -10.05 -6.94
N GLU A 295 -9.00 -10.50 -7.44
CA GLU A 295 -8.57 -11.89 -7.31
C GLU A 295 -8.38 -12.33 -5.85
N ALA A 296 -7.89 -11.46 -4.97
CA ALA A 296 -7.73 -11.79 -3.55
C ALA A 296 -9.05 -11.82 -2.76
N LEU A 297 -10.07 -11.09 -3.21
CA LEU A 297 -11.32 -10.87 -2.46
C LEU A 297 -12.51 -11.72 -2.94
N PHE A 298 -12.48 -12.30 -4.14
CA PHE A 298 -13.62 -13.00 -4.77
C PHE A 298 -13.46 -14.54 -4.85
N ILE A 299 -12.86 -15.19 -3.85
CA ILE A 299 -12.69 -16.67 -3.81
C ILE A 299 -13.48 -17.32 -2.67
#